data_AF-A0A7C5JHP3-F1
#
_entry.id   AF-A0A7C5JHP3-F1
#
_cell.length_a   1.000
_cell.length_b   1.000
_cell.length_c   1.000
_cell.angle_alpha   90.00
_cell.angle_beta   90.00
_cell.angle_gamma   90.00
#
_symmetry.space_group_name_H-M   'P 1'
#
loop_
_entity.id
_entity.type
_entity.pdbx_description
1 polymer ?
#
loop_
_entity_poly.entity_id
_entity_poly.type
_entity_poly.pdbx_seq_one_letter_code
_entity_poly.pdbx_strand_id
1 'polypeptide(L)'
;MKEIWSYKQLKLITWIVFAVLVSSSLLILYKSYSDYNDLLQSATQVGNIYEYKIIMFISSIVLLLSLVIIYQKRDYFFPSSINNMEALEQLFEDIKLSSDTNKIKQFKSMLKKKNHIEIYPLISNIITELEESKKLADDANQTKTLFLSNMSHEIRTPLNSIVGFTKLLKSTKLDLEQADFVSTIRKSSEDLISIVDDILDISK
;
A
#
# COMPACT_ATOMS: atom_id res chain seq x y z
N MET A 1 13.15 -8.55 35.87
CA MET A 1 12.97 -7.56 34.79
C MET A 1 14.24 -7.53 33.95
N LYS A 2 14.24 -8.12 32.75
CA LYS A 2 15.33 -7.96 31.77
C LYS A 2 14.77 -7.06 30.66
N GLU A 3 15.28 -5.84 30.56
CA GLU A 3 14.97 -4.94 29.45
C GLU A 3 15.47 -5.58 28.15
N ILE A 4 14.52 -5.86 27.25
CA ILE A 4 14.82 -6.30 25.89
C ILE A 4 14.96 -5.01 25.08
N TRP A 5 16.20 -4.64 24.78
CA TRP A 5 16.52 -3.46 23.97
C TRP A 5 15.80 -3.50 22.61
N SER A 6 15.28 -2.36 22.17
CA SER A 6 14.62 -2.29 20.87
C SER A 6 15.64 -2.46 19.72
N TYR A 7 15.21 -3.07 18.62
CA TYR A 7 16.03 -3.30 17.43
C TYR A 7 16.78 -2.04 16.93
N LYS A 8 16.14 -0.86 17.02
CA LYS A 8 16.77 0.42 16.64
C LYS A 8 17.93 0.82 17.57
N GLN A 9 17.83 0.56 18.87
CA GLN A 9 18.88 0.88 19.84
C GLN A 9 20.09 -0.05 19.67
N LEU A 10 19.86 -1.34 19.47
CA LEU A 10 20.92 -2.30 19.13
C LEU A 10 21.66 -1.88 17.85
N LYS A 11 20.93 -1.41 16.83
CA LYS A 11 21.52 -0.91 15.58
C LYS A 11 22.38 0.33 15.78
N LEU A 12 21.89 1.31 16.54
CA LEU A 12 22.63 2.53 16.85
C LEU A 12 23.93 2.23 17.61
N ILE A 13 23.86 1.34 18.61
CA ILE A 13 25.03 0.93 19.40
C ILE A 13 26.06 0.25 18.50
N THR A 14 25.63 -0.67 17.62
CA THR A 14 26.56 -1.34 16.69
C THR A 14 27.26 -0.36 15.74
N TRP A 15 26.57 0.71 15.31
CA TRP A 15 27.15 1.77 14.47
C TRP A 15 28.20 2.60 15.22
N ILE A 16 27.92 2.97 16.47
CA ILE A 16 28.83 3.75 17.30
C ILE A 16 30.10 2.94 17.58
N VAL A 17 29.97 1.68 17.99
CA VAL A 17 31.12 0.80 18.25
C VAL A 17 31.97 0.63 16.99
N PHE A 18 31.35 0.44 15.83
CA PHE A 18 32.06 0.32 14.56
C PHE A 18 32.81 1.60 14.17
N ALA A 19 32.15 2.76 14.25
CA ALA A 19 32.76 4.04 13.90
C ALA A 19 33.96 4.36 14.81
N VAL A 20 33.86 4.05 16.10
CA VAL A 20 34.95 4.21 17.07
C VAL A 20 36.12 3.28 16.71
N LEU A 21 35.87 2.00 16.41
CA LEU A 21 36.93 1.04 16.05
C LEU A 21 37.68 1.42 14.77
N VAL A 22 36.96 1.88 13.74
CA VAL A 22 37.57 2.30 12.47
C VAL A 22 38.39 3.57 12.66
N SER A 23 37.83 4.57 13.34
CA SER A 23 38.52 5.84 13.58
C SER A 23 39.76 5.67 14.48
N SER A 24 39.69 4.84 15.52
CA SER A 24 40.84 4.54 16.37
C SER A 24 41.94 3.80 15.60
N SER A 25 41.56 2.84 14.74
CA SER A 25 42.52 2.07 13.94
C SER A 25 43.23 2.93 12.89
N LEU A 26 42.51 3.86 12.25
CA LEU A 26 43.10 4.83 11.32
C LEU A 26 44.08 5.77 12.02
N LEU A 27 43.73 6.25 13.21
CA LEU A 27 44.60 7.13 14.00
C LEU A 27 45.88 6.42 14.44
N ILE A 28 45.77 5.17 14.91
CA ILE A 28 46.91 4.33 15.28
C ILE A 28 47.81 4.11 14.06
N LEU A 29 47.23 3.74 12.91
CA LEU A 29 47.99 3.50 11.70
C LEU A 29 48.73 4.76 11.23
N TYR A 30 48.07 5.93 11.25
CA TYR A 30 48.68 7.20 10.89
C TYR A 30 49.86 7.55 11.81
N LYS A 31 49.65 7.46 13.13
CA LYS A 31 50.70 7.76 14.11
C LYS A 31 51.86 6.77 14.02
N SER A 32 51.58 5.48 13.94
CA SER A 32 52.61 4.45 13.81
C SER A 32 53.38 4.55 12.50
N TYR A 33 52.76 4.99 11.41
CA TYR A 33 53.43 5.26 10.15
C TYR A 33 54.36 6.48 10.24
N SER A 34 53.91 7.57 10.87
CA SER A 34 54.72 8.77 11.10
C SER A 34 55.96 8.45 11.95
N ASP A 35 55.76 7.83 13.12
CA ASP A 35 56.83 7.46 14.05
C ASP A 35 57.84 6.49 13.39
N TYR A 36 57.35 5.54 12.57
CA TYR A 36 58.19 4.62 11.80
C TYR A 36 59.10 5.35 10.80
N ASN A 37 58.57 6.36 10.12
CA ASN A 37 59.35 7.15 9.15
C ASN A 37 60.40 8.04 9.83
N ASP A 38 60.08 8.64 10.97
CA ASP A 38 61.02 9.45 11.76
C ASP A 38 62.18 8.60 12.33
N LEU A 39 61.89 7.37 12.75
CA LEU A 39 62.90 6.42 13.25
C LEU A 39 63.82 5.89 12.14
N LEU A 40 63.28 5.66 10.94
CA LEU A 40 64.08 5.32 9.76
C LEU A 40 65.08 6.43 9.40
N GLN A 41 64.67 7.70 9.57
CA GLN A 41 65.50 8.85 9.23
C GLN A 41 66.57 9.15 10.31
N SER A 42 66.35 8.74 11.56
CA SER A 42 67.25 9.02 12.70
C SER A 42 68.31 7.94 12.98
N ALA A 43 68.36 6.83 12.22
CA ALA A 43 69.33 5.73 12.38
C ALA A 43 69.46 5.18 13.82
N THR A 44 68.36 5.20 14.58
CA THR A 44 68.31 4.72 15.98
C THR A 44 67.93 3.24 16.07
N GLN A 45 68.05 2.65 17.27
CA GLN A 45 68.01 1.21 17.55
C GLN A 45 66.92 0.43 16.78
N VAL A 46 67.36 -0.61 16.07
CA VAL A 46 66.55 -1.50 15.21
C VAL A 46 65.32 -2.08 15.93
N GLY A 47 65.37 -2.26 17.26
CA GLY A 47 64.26 -2.79 18.07
C GLY A 47 62.95 -2.01 17.93
N ASN A 48 63.01 -0.67 17.94
CA ASN A 48 61.81 0.17 17.89
C ASN A 48 61.10 0.09 16.52
N ILE A 49 61.85 -0.12 15.45
CA ILE A 49 61.33 -0.19 14.07
C ILE A 49 60.43 -1.42 13.88
N TYR A 50 60.74 -2.54 14.53
CA TYR A 50 59.95 -3.76 14.42
C TYR A 50 58.58 -3.64 15.12
N GLU A 51 58.51 -2.94 16.25
CA GLU A 51 57.26 -2.73 16.99
C GLU A 51 56.24 -1.96 16.15
N TYR A 52 56.66 -0.86 15.51
CA TYR A 52 55.77 -0.08 14.64
C TYR A 52 55.31 -0.83 13.39
N LYS A 53 56.17 -1.68 12.78
CA LYS A 53 55.76 -2.56 11.67
C LYS A 53 54.66 -3.54 12.07
N ILE A 54 54.77 -4.13 13.25
CA ILE A 54 53.77 -5.07 13.79
C ILE A 54 52.43 -4.34 14.01
N ILE A 55 52.47 -3.15 14.60
CA ILE A 55 51.25 -2.35 14.85
C ILE A 55 50.56 -1.93 13.56
N MET A 56 51.30 -1.50 12.53
CA MET A 56 50.72 -1.16 11.22
C MET A 56 50.09 -2.39 10.54
N PHE A 57 50.72 -3.56 10.65
CA PHE A 57 50.20 -4.81 10.07
C PHE A 57 48.89 -5.23 10.73
N ILE A 58 48.84 -5.22 12.07
CA ILE A 58 47.63 -5.54 12.84
C ILE A 58 46.50 -4.56 12.50
N SER A 59 46.78 -3.26 12.48
CA SER A 59 45.79 -2.22 12.17
C SER A 59 45.21 -2.37 10.75
N SER A 60 46.05 -2.75 9.78
CA SER A 60 45.60 -3.03 8.41
C SER A 60 44.68 -4.26 8.33
N ILE A 61 44.97 -5.31 9.11
CA ILE A 61 44.11 -6.50 9.20
C ILE A 61 42.75 -6.15 9.80
N VAL A 62 42.73 -5.35 10.88
CA VAL A 62 41.49 -4.89 11.53
C VAL A 62 40.62 -4.09 10.55
N LEU A 63 41.22 -3.21 9.74
CA LEU A 63 40.50 -2.47 8.71
C LEU A 63 39.91 -3.40 7.64
N LEU A 64 40.66 -4.39 7.17
CA LEU A 64 40.15 -5.36 6.18
C LEU A 64 38.98 -6.18 6.73
N LEU A 65 39.07 -6.66 7.97
CA LEU A 65 37.97 -7.38 8.61
C LEU A 65 36.72 -6.50 8.77
N SER A 66 36.90 -5.21 9.09
CA SER A 66 35.80 -4.25 9.18
C SER A 66 35.07 -4.09 7.84
N LEU A 67 35.81 -4.04 6.72
CA LEU A 67 35.24 -3.98 5.38
C LEU A 67 34.51 -5.27 4.98
N VAL A 68 35.05 -6.44 5.36
CA VAL A 68 34.40 -7.74 5.13
C VAL A 68 33.09 -7.84 5.90
N ILE A 69 33.04 -7.36 7.15
CA ILE A 69 31.81 -7.32 7.95
C ILE A 69 30.77 -6.42 7.28
N ILE A 70 31.16 -5.23 6.77
CA ILE A 70 30.27 -4.35 5.99
C ILE A 70 29.73 -5.09 4.76
N TYR A 71 30.59 -5.81 4.04
CA TYR A 71 30.19 -6.53 2.84
C TYR A 71 29.20 -7.66 3.14
N GLN A 72 29.48 -8.50 4.14
CA GLN A 72 28.61 -9.61 4.53
C GLN A 72 27.29 -9.15 5.15
N LYS A 73 27.29 -8.01 5.86
CA LYS A 73 26.12 -7.44 6.52
C LYS A 73 25.64 -6.17 5.81
N ARG A 74 25.80 -6.12 4.49
CA ARG A 74 25.41 -4.99 3.66
C ARG A 74 23.97 -4.54 3.95
N ASP A 75 23.03 -5.47 4.06
CA ASP A 75 21.61 -5.14 4.24
C ASP A 75 21.27 -4.65 5.66
N TYR A 76 22.13 -4.94 6.66
CA TYR A 76 22.00 -4.36 8.01
C TYR A 76 22.50 -2.92 8.05
N PHE A 77 23.61 -2.63 7.34
CA PHE A 77 24.26 -1.32 7.30
C PHE A 77 23.56 -0.36 6.33
N PHE A 78 23.17 -0.86 5.16
CA PHE A 78 22.41 -0.18 4.11
C PHE A 78 21.11 -0.96 3.85
N PRO A 79 20.10 -0.80 4.71
CA PRO A 79 18.80 -1.41 4.44
C PRO A 79 18.23 -0.83 3.14
N SER A 80 18.16 -1.62 2.08
CA SER A 80 17.26 -1.32 0.96
C SER A 80 15.85 -1.24 1.53
N SER A 81 15.07 -0.22 1.17
CA SER A 81 13.73 0.09 1.70
C SER A 81 12.65 -0.94 1.32
N ILE A 82 12.90 -2.24 1.55
CA ILE A 82 12.05 -3.38 1.14
C ILE A 82 10.88 -3.61 2.09
N ASN A 83 10.79 -2.93 3.24
CA ASN A 83 9.70 -3.15 4.19
C ASN A 83 8.32 -2.65 3.72
N ASN A 84 8.25 -1.97 2.58
CA ASN A 84 6.99 -1.53 2.00
C ASN A 84 6.55 -2.39 0.81
N MET A 85 7.33 -3.38 0.35
CA MET A 85 6.99 -4.15 -0.86
C MET A 85 5.80 -5.08 -0.65
N GLU A 86 5.70 -5.71 0.53
CA GLU A 86 4.60 -6.61 0.89
C GLU A 86 3.28 -5.84 1.09
N ALA A 87 3.34 -4.67 1.75
CA ALA A 87 2.21 -3.75 1.85
C ALA A 87 1.81 -3.17 0.48
N LEU A 88 2.78 -2.93 -0.41
CA LEU A 88 2.51 -2.52 -1.79
C LEU A 88 1.83 -3.65 -2.57
N GLU A 89 2.27 -4.90 -2.41
CA GLU A 89 1.66 -6.07 -3.04
C GLU A 89 0.23 -6.31 -2.57
N GLN A 90 -0.06 -6.14 -1.28
CA GLN A 90 -1.42 -6.18 -0.75
C GLN A 90 -2.30 -5.07 -1.32
N LEU A 91 -1.82 -3.82 -1.33
CA LEU A 91 -2.54 -2.72 -1.99
C LEU A 91 -2.77 -3.00 -3.49
N PHE A 92 -1.85 -3.68 -4.17
CA PHE A 92 -2.00 -4.05 -5.58
C PHE A 92 -3.03 -5.14 -5.81
N GLU A 93 -3.14 -6.12 -4.93
CA GLU A 93 -4.22 -7.11 -4.97
C GLU A 93 -5.59 -6.45 -4.76
N ASP A 94 -5.69 -5.49 -3.83
CA ASP A 94 -6.93 -4.74 -3.58
C ASP A 94 -7.33 -3.84 -4.78
N ILE A 95 -6.36 -3.20 -5.46
CA ILE A 95 -6.61 -2.38 -6.66
C ILE A 95 -7.01 -3.24 -7.88
N LYS A 96 -6.53 -4.49 -7.96
CA LYS A 96 -6.82 -5.41 -9.07
C LYS A 96 -8.30 -5.82 -9.13
N LEU A 97 -9.03 -5.69 -8.03
CA LEU A 97 -10.47 -5.90 -7.95
C LEU A 97 -11.29 -4.75 -8.57
N SER A 98 -10.68 -3.58 -8.81
CA SER A 98 -11.41 -2.37 -9.24
C SER A 98 -10.85 -1.63 -10.46
N SER A 99 -9.71 -2.05 -11.04
CA SER A 99 -9.04 -1.28 -12.10
C SER A 99 -8.58 -2.07 -13.33
N ASP A 100 -8.63 -1.39 -14.49
CA ASP A 100 -8.21 -1.84 -15.81
C ASP A 100 -6.75 -2.35 -15.80
N THR A 101 -6.59 -3.64 -16.12
CA THR A 101 -5.33 -4.40 -16.14
C THR A 101 -4.16 -3.70 -16.84
N ASN A 102 -4.45 -2.82 -17.79
CA ASN A 102 -3.43 -2.08 -18.54
C ASN A 102 -2.72 -1.01 -17.69
N LYS A 103 -3.43 -0.28 -16.83
CA LYS A 103 -2.84 0.74 -15.94
C LYS A 103 -1.89 0.12 -14.92
N ILE A 104 -2.27 -1.06 -14.38
CA ILE A 104 -1.46 -1.83 -13.44
C ILE A 104 -0.16 -2.31 -14.09
N LYS A 105 -0.23 -2.79 -15.34
CA LYS A 105 0.95 -3.25 -16.10
C LYS A 105 1.92 -2.10 -16.41
N GLN A 106 1.39 -0.93 -16.76
CA GLN A 106 2.19 0.28 -16.98
C GLN A 106 2.86 0.72 -15.66
N PHE A 107 2.12 0.72 -14.56
CA PHE A 107 2.65 1.05 -13.24
C PHE A 107 3.77 0.10 -12.79
N LYS A 108 3.59 -1.22 -12.92
CA LYS A 108 4.61 -2.24 -12.62
C LYS A 108 5.88 -2.06 -13.46
N SER A 109 5.73 -1.62 -14.72
CA SER A 109 6.86 -1.34 -15.59
C SER A 109 7.63 -0.06 -15.20
N MET A 110 6.93 0.93 -14.64
CA MET A 110 7.50 2.20 -14.20
C MET A 110 8.21 2.09 -12.84
N LEU A 111 7.69 1.27 -11.90
CA LEU A 111 8.40 0.93 -10.65
C LEU A 111 9.75 0.28 -10.91
N LYS A 112 9.86 -0.51 -11.97
CA LYS A 112 11.10 -1.20 -12.36
C LYS A 112 12.16 -0.24 -12.93
N LYS A 113 11.80 1.01 -13.23
CA LYS A 113 12.58 1.93 -14.07
C LYS A 113 13.04 3.23 -13.40
N LYS A 114 12.60 3.55 -12.16
CA LYS A 114 12.91 4.83 -11.47
C LYS A 114 13.64 4.64 -10.13
N ASN A 115 14.54 5.57 -9.81
CA ASN A 115 15.19 5.69 -8.50
C ASN A 115 14.13 6.00 -7.41
N HIS A 116 14.31 5.43 -6.22
CA HIS A 116 13.35 5.42 -5.09
C HIS A 116 12.75 6.77 -4.67
N ILE A 117 13.36 7.89 -5.06
CA ILE A 117 12.98 9.25 -4.67
C ILE A 117 11.72 9.73 -5.42
N GLU A 118 11.48 9.24 -6.65
CA GLU A 118 10.33 9.68 -7.47
C GLU A 118 9.08 8.81 -7.30
N ILE A 119 9.19 7.72 -6.55
CA ILE A 119 8.11 6.73 -6.37
C ILE A 119 7.04 7.25 -5.40
N TYR A 120 7.46 7.89 -4.29
CA TYR A 120 6.54 8.40 -3.27
C TYR A 120 5.53 9.44 -3.79
N PRO A 121 5.93 10.53 -4.47
CA PRO A 121 4.97 11.50 -4.98
C PRO A 121 4.05 10.90 -6.05
N LEU A 122 4.56 9.96 -6.85
CA LEU A 122 3.77 9.27 -7.87
C LEU A 122 2.68 8.39 -7.25
N ILE A 123 3.01 7.59 -6.23
CA ILE A 123 2.04 6.77 -5.50
C ILE A 123 0.98 7.67 -4.86
N SER A 124 1.38 8.76 -4.22
CA SER A 124 0.45 9.70 -3.58
C SER A 124 -0.58 10.25 -4.58
N ASN A 125 -0.13 10.71 -5.76
CA ASN A 125 -1.04 11.25 -6.77
C ASN A 125 -2.03 10.21 -7.29
N ILE A 126 -1.58 8.97 -7.50
CA ILE A 126 -2.43 7.88 -7.99
C ILE A 126 -3.45 7.47 -6.93
N ILE A 127 -3.05 7.41 -5.66
CA ILE A 127 -3.99 7.14 -4.57
C ILE A 127 -5.08 8.21 -4.53
N THR A 128 -4.72 9.50 -4.65
CA THR A 128 -5.70 10.59 -4.72
C THR A 128 -6.64 10.43 -5.91
N GLU A 129 -6.13 10.15 -7.11
CA GLU A 129 -6.97 9.93 -8.30
C GLU A 129 -7.92 8.73 -8.14
N LEU A 130 -7.44 7.65 -7.52
CA LEU A 130 -8.24 6.46 -7.24
C LEU A 130 -9.31 6.74 -6.18
N GLU A 131 -8.99 7.47 -5.12
CA GLU A 131 -9.95 7.89 -4.09
C GLU A 131 -11.03 8.79 -4.69
N GLU A 132 -10.66 9.74 -5.55
CA GLU A 132 -11.61 10.60 -6.26
C GLU A 132 -12.52 9.80 -7.19
N SER A 133 -11.95 8.90 -8.00
CA SER A 133 -12.72 8.05 -8.91
C SER A 133 -13.67 7.12 -8.14
N LYS A 134 -13.20 6.53 -7.04
CA LYS A 134 -14.03 5.69 -6.17
C LYS A 134 -15.17 6.51 -5.56
N LYS A 135 -14.87 7.69 -5.03
CA LYS A 135 -15.88 8.58 -4.47
C LYS A 135 -16.95 8.95 -5.50
N LEU A 136 -16.55 9.28 -6.72
CA LEU A 136 -17.48 9.57 -7.81
C LEU A 136 -18.37 8.36 -8.15
N ALA A 137 -17.79 7.14 -8.16
CA ALA A 137 -18.54 5.91 -8.39
C ALA A 137 -19.53 5.62 -7.24
N ASP A 138 -19.11 5.80 -5.99
CA ASP A 138 -19.93 5.62 -4.80
C ASP A 138 -21.08 6.64 -4.76
N ASP A 139 -20.79 7.92 -5.03
CA ASP A 139 -21.80 8.99 -5.13
C ASP A 139 -22.81 8.71 -6.25
N ALA A 140 -22.35 8.22 -7.40
CA ALA A 140 -23.21 7.83 -8.52
C ALA A 140 -24.10 6.63 -8.17
N ASN A 141 -23.55 5.62 -7.50
CA ASN A 141 -24.32 4.46 -7.03
C ASN A 141 -25.38 4.89 -6.00
N GLN A 142 -25.00 5.70 -5.01
CA GLN A 142 -25.94 6.21 -4.02
C GLN A 142 -27.08 7.00 -4.66
N THR A 143 -26.75 7.87 -5.63
CA THR A 143 -27.74 8.65 -6.38
C THR A 143 -28.67 7.74 -7.17
N LYS A 144 -28.13 6.69 -7.80
CA LYS A 144 -28.92 5.69 -8.54
C LYS A 144 -29.88 4.94 -7.62
N THR A 145 -29.41 4.45 -6.47
CA THR A 145 -30.25 3.73 -5.49
C THR A 145 -31.35 4.65 -4.93
N LEU A 146 -31.01 5.90 -4.60
CA LEU A 146 -32.00 6.88 -4.13
C LEU A 146 -33.06 7.18 -5.19
N PHE A 147 -32.63 7.38 -6.44
CA PHE A 147 -33.54 7.60 -7.56
C PHE A 147 -34.50 6.42 -7.75
N LEU A 148 -33.99 5.19 -7.77
CA LEU A 148 -34.82 3.99 -7.96
C LEU A 148 -35.79 3.75 -6.80
N SER A 149 -35.35 3.99 -5.56
CA SER A 149 -36.22 3.91 -4.39
C SER A 149 -37.36 4.93 -4.46
N ASN A 150 -37.06 6.18 -4.85
CA ASN A 150 -38.07 7.23 -4.99
C ASN A 150 -39.05 6.91 -6.12
N MET A 151 -38.55 6.50 -7.29
CA MET A 151 -39.39 6.11 -8.42
C MET A 151 -40.29 4.91 -8.08
N SER A 152 -39.77 3.93 -7.33
CA SER A 152 -40.58 2.79 -6.86
C SER A 152 -41.78 3.25 -6.02
N HIS A 153 -41.57 4.18 -5.08
CA HIS A 153 -42.66 4.75 -4.28
C HIS A 153 -43.70 5.51 -5.12
N GLU A 154 -43.24 6.33 -6.06
CA GLU A 154 -44.09 7.13 -6.95
C GLU A 154 -44.87 6.26 -7.95
N ILE A 155 -44.35 5.09 -8.33
CA ILE A 155 -45.04 4.12 -9.20
C ILE A 155 -45.99 3.22 -8.40
N ARG A 156 -45.59 2.77 -7.21
CA ARG A 156 -46.40 1.87 -6.39
C ARG A 156 -47.70 2.53 -5.93
N THR A 157 -47.68 3.82 -5.63
CA THR A 157 -48.87 4.59 -5.17
C THR A 157 -50.03 4.57 -6.17
N PRO A 158 -49.84 4.96 -7.46
CA PRO A 158 -50.90 4.87 -8.45
C PRO A 158 -51.28 3.42 -8.79
N LEU A 159 -50.34 2.46 -8.81
CA LEU A 159 -50.68 1.05 -9.06
C LEU A 159 -51.54 0.44 -7.96
N ASN A 160 -51.23 0.71 -6.69
CA ASN A 160 -52.07 0.30 -5.57
C ASN A 160 -53.46 0.95 -5.63
N SER A 161 -53.54 2.19 -6.12
CA SER A 161 -54.82 2.86 -6.35
C SER A 161 -55.63 2.16 -7.45
N ILE A 162 -55.00 1.77 -8.57
CA ILE A 162 -55.64 1.01 -9.66
C ILE A 162 -56.11 -0.36 -9.16
N VAL A 163 -55.29 -1.09 -8.39
CA VAL A 163 -55.68 -2.37 -7.77
C VAL A 163 -56.87 -2.16 -6.80
N GLY A 164 -56.86 -1.08 -6.02
CA GLY A 164 -57.98 -0.70 -5.16
C GLY A 164 -59.28 -0.44 -5.94
N PHE A 165 -59.22 0.36 -7.00
CA PHE A 165 -60.38 0.68 -7.82
C PHE A 165 -60.91 -0.53 -8.58
N THR A 166 -60.05 -1.38 -9.12
CA THR A 166 -60.49 -2.64 -9.77
C THR A 166 -61.18 -3.57 -8.77
N LYS A 167 -60.73 -3.61 -7.50
CA LYS A 167 -61.41 -4.35 -6.42
C LYS A 167 -62.80 -3.78 -6.10
N LEU A 168 -62.95 -2.46 -6.07
CA LEU A 168 -64.24 -1.79 -5.88
C LEU A 168 -65.18 -2.03 -7.08
N LEU A 169 -64.68 -1.88 -8.31
CA LEU A 169 -65.45 -2.15 -9.53
C LEU A 169 -65.93 -3.60 -9.60
N LYS A 170 -65.11 -4.56 -9.16
CA LYS A 170 -65.52 -5.97 -9.09
C LYS A 170 -66.68 -6.23 -8.11
N SER A 171 -66.97 -5.30 -7.20
CA SER A 171 -68.11 -5.38 -6.30
C SER A 171 -69.41 -4.75 -6.86
N THR A 172 -69.36 -4.18 -8.07
CA THR A 172 -70.54 -3.60 -8.75
C THR A 172 -71.13 -4.60 -9.77
N LYS A 173 -72.25 -4.24 -10.41
CA LYS A 173 -72.78 -5.00 -11.55
C LYS A 173 -71.93 -4.71 -12.79
N LEU A 174 -71.21 -5.72 -13.25
CA LEU A 174 -70.44 -5.72 -14.49
C LEU A 174 -71.05 -6.73 -15.46
N ASP A 175 -71.02 -6.43 -16.75
CA ASP A 175 -71.22 -7.45 -17.78
C ASP A 175 -69.97 -8.36 -17.92
N LEU A 176 -70.06 -9.40 -18.75
CA LEU A 176 -68.98 -10.37 -18.92
C LEU A 176 -67.69 -9.74 -19.47
N GLU A 177 -67.81 -8.79 -20.40
CA GLU A 177 -66.66 -8.15 -21.03
C GLU A 177 -65.97 -7.17 -20.08
N GLN A 178 -66.75 -6.38 -19.34
CA GLN A 178 -66.27 -5.49 -18.28
C GLN A 178 -65.57 -6.25 -17.15
N ALA A 179 -66.10 -7.42 -16.76
CA ALA A 179 -65.48 -8.26 -15.74
C ALA A 179 -64.09 -8.77 -16.18
N ASP A 180 -63.95 -9.17 -17.45
CA ASP A 180 -62.67 -9.57 -18.04
C ASP A 180 -61.67 -8.40 -18.12
N PHE A 181 -62.13 -7.20 -18.51
CA PHE A 181 -61.29 -6.00 -18.50
C PHE A 181 -60.77 -5.67 -17.09
N VAL A 182 -61.65 -5.66 -16.09
CA VAL A 182 -61.27 -5.39 -14.69
C VAL A 182 -60.28 -6.44 -14.17
N SER A 183 -60.50 -7.72 -14.49
CA SER A 183 -59.59 -8.81 -14.13
C SER A 183 -58.20 -8.63 -14.75
N THR A 184 -58.17 -8.27 -16.03
CA THR A 184 -56.94 -8.03 -16.80
C THR A 184 -56.17 -6.84 -16.25
N ILE A 185 -56.83 -5.69 -16.03
CA ILE A 185 -56.20 -4.49 -15.46
C ILE A 185 -55.58 -4.80 -14.09
N ARG A 186 -56.31 -5.52 -13.23
CA ARG A 186 -55.81 -5.91 -11.90
C ARG A 186 -54.55 -6.78 -12.03
N LYS A 187 -54.61 -7.82 -12.85
CA LYS A 187 -53.48 -8.74 -13.04
C LYS A 187 -52.25 -8.00 -13.58
N SER A 188 -52.41 -7.18 -14.62
CA SER A 188 -51.32 -6.38 -15.17
C SER A 188 -50.73 -5.40 -14.16
N SER A 189 -51.56 -4.85 -13.27
CA SER A 189 -51.09 -3.94 -12.20
C SER A 189 -50.29 -4.69 -11.13
N GLU A 190 -50.74 -5.89 -10.74
CA GLU A 190 -50.02 -6.77 -9.81
C GLU A 190 -48.67 -7.23 -10.40
N ASP A 191 -48.67 -7.63 -11.68
CA ASP A 191 -47.46 -8.03 -12.40
C ASP A 191 -46.44 -6.87 -12.48
N LEU A 192 -46.91 -5.64 -12.75
CA LEU A 192 -46.04 -4.47 -12.81
C LEU A 192 -45.45 -4.10 -11.45
N ILE A 193 -46.20 -4.23 -10.35
CA ILE A 193 -45.67 -4.04 -9.00
C ILE A 193 -44.53 -5.03 -8.73
N SER A 194 -44.70 -6.31 -9.10
CA SER A 194 -43.65 -7.31 -8.93
C SER A 194 -42.38 -6.95 -9.72
N ILE A 195 -42.52 -6.51 -10.97
CA ILE A 195 -41.37 -6.10 -11.79
C ILE A 195 -40.63 -4.91 -11.16
N VAL A 196 -41.37 -3.94 -10.62
CA VAL A 196 -40.78 -2.77 -9.94
C VAL A 196 -40.01 -3.20 -8.68
N ASP A 197 -40.54 -4.17 -7.93
CA ASP A 197 -39.88 -4.71 -6.74
C ASP A 197 -38.59 -5.47 -7.10
N ASP A 198 -38.61 -6.29 -8.15
CA ASP A 198 -37.43 -7.01 -8.65
C ASP A 198 -36.32 -6.06 -9.11
N ILE A 199 -36.69 -4.97 -9.80
CA ILE A 199 -35.72 -3.93 -10.22
C ILE A 199 -35.10 -3.23 -9.01
N LEU A 200 -35.88 -2.99 -7.96
CA LEU A 200 -35.39 -2.36 -6.74
C LEU A 200 -34.37 -3.26 -6.03
N ASP A 201 -34.62 -4.57 -5.95
CA ASP A 201 -33.73 -5.50 -5.27
C ASP A 201 -32.39 -5.71 -6.00
N ILE A 202 -32.35 -5.61 -7.34
CA ILE A 202 -31.11 -5.61 -8.12
C ILE A 202 -30.29 -4.32 -7.91
N SER A 203 -30.95 -3.23 -7.51
CA SER A 203 -30.34 -1.89 -7.41
C SER A 203 -29.75 -1.54 -6.03
N LYS A 204 -29.91 -2.42 -5.05
CA LYS A 204 -29.25 -2.35 -3.75
C LYS A 204 -27.85 -2.95 -3.82
#